data_AF-A0A847EAL0-F1
#
_entry.id   AF-A0A847EAL0-F1
#
_cell.length_a   1.000
_cell.length_b   1.000
_cell.length_c   1.000
_cell.angle_alpha   90.00
_cell.angle_beta   90.00
_cell.angle_gamma   90.00
#
_symmetry.space_group_name_H-M   'P 1'
#
loop_
_entity.id
_entity.type
_entity.pdbx_description
1 polymer ?
#
loop_
_entity_poly.entity_id
_entity_poly.type
_entity_poly.pdbx_seq_one_letter_code
_entity_poly.pdbx_strand_id
1 'polypeptide(L)'
;ERLAKLVGGVAVIKVGAATESEMKEKKARVEDALHATRAAVEEGIVAGGGVAYLRTLPALTKLELGGDEQIGVNIVKKAIEEPIKMIACNAGLEGSIVVEKVKEKKGSYGFNARTDEYEDMISAGVIDPTKVTRFALQNAASVSGLLLTTQCMIADKPEEKGAGAMPGMPPGGGYPGMGM
;
A
#
# COMPACT_ATOMS: atom_id res chain seq x y z
N GLU A 1 -7.76 -19.90 -17.89
CA GLU A 1 -7.04 -21.14 -17.51
C GLU A 1 -7.31 -22.33 -18.44
N ARG A 2 -8.57 -22.73 -18.69
CA ARG A 2 -8.90 -23.88 -19.57
C ARG A 2 -8.44 -23.70 -21.03
N LEU A 3 -8.61 -22.50 -21.60
CA LEU A 3 -8.14 -22.19 -22.95
C LEU A 3 -6.61 -22.28 -23.06
N ALA A 4 -5.88 -21.73 -22.08
CA ALA A 4 -4.41 -21.74 -22.05
C ALA A 4 -3.81 -23.15 -22.02
N LYS A 5 -4.44 -24.12 -21.34
CA LYS A 5 -4.01 -25.52 -21.33
C LYS A 5 -4.16 -26.21 -22.69
N LEU A 6 -5.13 -25.79 -23.51
CA LEU A 6 -5.38 -26.36 -24.84
C LEU A 6 -4.42 -25.84 -25.91
N VAL A 7 -3.96 -24.59 -25.79
CA VAL A 7 -3.01 -23.96 -26.73
C VAL A 7 -1.54 -24.03 -26.27
N GLY A 8 -1.24 -24.73 -25.16
CA GLY A 8 0.12 -24.82 -24.62
C GLY A 8 0.63 -23.52 -23.97
N GLY A 9 -0.26 -22.56 -23.69
CA GLY A 9 0.06 -21.22 -23.17
C GLY A 9 0.15 -21.12 -21.64
N VAL A 10 0.53 -22.20 -20.95
CA VAL A 10 0.69 -22.18 -19.48
C VAL A 10 2.17 -22.13 -19.13
N ALA A 11 2.62 -20.98 -18.63
CA ALA A 11 3.93 -20.83 -18.03
C ALA A 11 3.86 -21.13 -16.52
N VAL A 12 4.83 -21.89 -16.01
CA VAL A 12 4.97 -22.19 -14.57
C VAL A 12 6.28 -21.63 -14.06
N ILE A 13 6.21 -20.72 -13.08
CA ILE A 13 7.38 -20.15 -12.43
C ILE A 13 7.63 -20.91 -11.13
N LYS A 14 8.78 -21.58 -11.02
CA LYS A 14 9.21 -22.29 -9.81
C LYS A 14 10.14 -21.38 -9.00
N VAL A 15 9.70 -20.94 -7.83
CA VAL A 15 10.47 -20.06 -6.94
C VAL A 15 11.14 -20.90 -5.85
N GLY A 16 12.44 -20.72 -5.65
CA GLY A 16 13.23 -21.40 -4.61
C GLY A 16 13.99 -20.40 -3.74
N ALA A 17 14.30 -20.81 -2.50
CA ALA A 17 15.13 -20.06 -1.57
C ALA A 17 15.83 -21.00 -0.57
N ALA A 18 16.78 -20.45 0.20
CA ALA A 18 17.54 -21.22 1.18
C ALA A 18 16.72 -21.57 2.43
N THR A 19 15.75 -20.74 2.80
CA THR A 19 14.84 -20.96 3.93
C THR A 19 13.38 -20.84 3.50
N GLU A 20 12.46 -21.45 4.26
CA GLU A 20 11.03 -21.40 3.95
C GLU A 20 10.49 -19.97 4.02
N SER A 21 10.93 -19.16 4.98
CA SER A 21 10.53 -17.76 5.13
C SER A 21 10.91 -16.92 3.92
N GLU A 22 12.14 -17.06 3.42
CA GLU A 22 12.58 -16.40 2.19
C GLU A 22 11.82 -16.90 0.96
N MET A 23 11.50 -18.20 0.90
CA MET A 23 10.75 -18.78 -0.21
C MET A 23 9.35 -18.14 -0.29
N LYS A 24 8.68 -17.95 0.86
CA LYS A 24 7.36 -17.31 0.92
C LYS A 24 7.43 -15.85 0.46
N GLU A 25 8.42 -15.09 0.92
CA GLU A 25 8.60 -13.69 0.52
C GLU A 25 8.90 -13.56 -0.98
N LYS A 26 9.86 -14.33 -1.50
CA LYS A 26 10.20 -14.32 -2.93
C LYS A 26 9.02 -14.74 -3.79
N LYS A 27 8.25 -15.74 -3.35
CA LYS A 27 7.06 -16.19 -4.06
C LYS A 27 6.01 -15.06 -4.13
N ALA A 28 5.71 -14.41 -3.00
CA ALA A 28 4.79 -13.29 -2.96
C ALA A 28 5.24 -12.16 -3.90
N ARG A 29 6.53 -11.82 -3.88
CA ARG A 29 7.11 -10.79 -4.78
C ARG A 29 6.95 -11.14 -6.27
N VAL A 30 7.09 -12.42 -6.63
CA VAL A 30 6.89 -12.89 -8.01
C VAL A 30 5.41 -12.83 -8.40
N GLU A 31 4.51 -13.19 -7.49
CA GLU A 31 3.06 -13.07 -7.69
C GLU A 31 2.66 -11.60 -7.90
N ASP A 32 3.17 -10.69 -7.07
CA ASP A 32 2.94 -9.24 -7.20
C ASP A 32 3.43 -8.71 -8.55
N ALA A 33 4.64 -9.09 -8.98
CA ALA A 33 5.18 -8.69 -10.27
C ALA A 33 4.34 -9.20 -11.45
N LEU A 34 3.83 -10.43 -11.36
CA LEU A 34 2.93 -11.01 -12.38
C LEU A 34 1.62 -10.21 -12.45
N HIS A 35 1.03 -9.87 -11.30
CA HIS A 35 -0.21 -9.10 -11.24
C HIS A 35 -0.02 -7.67 -11.73
N ALA A 36 1.08 -7.01 -11.35
CA ALA A 36 1.43 -5.68 -11.84
C ALA A 36 1.60 -5.67 -13.37
N THR A 37 2.29 -6.67 -13.92
CA THR A 37 2.49 -6.79 -15.38
C THR A 37 1.16 -6.97 -16.10
N ARG A 38 0.26 -7.83 -15.59
CA ARG A 38 -1.08 -8.00 -16.15
C ARG A 38 -1.88 -6.69 -16.13
N ALA A 39 -1.85 -5.98 -15.01
CA ALA A 39 -2.52 -4.70 -14.86
C ALA A 39 -1.96 -3.62 -15.81
N ALA A 40 -0.64 -3.64 -16.05
CA ALA A 40 0.03 -2.73 -16.98
C ALA A 40 -0.34 -3.03 -18.44
N VAL A 41 -0.52 -4.31 -18.80
CA VAL A 41 -0.99 -4.69 -20.15
C VAL A 41 -2.44 -4.26 -20.40
N GLU A 42 -3.29 -4.25 -19.35
CA GLU A 42 -4.70 -3.90 -19.48
C GLU A 42 -4.97 -2.40 -19.62
N GLU A 43 -4.37 -1.55 -18.77
CA GLU A 43 -4.66 -0.10 -18.72
C GLU A 43 -3.42 0.79 -18.97
N GLY A 44 -2.29 0.19 -19.33
CA GLY A 44 -1.03 0.91 -19.56
C GLY A 44 -0.28 1.25 -18.27
N ILE A 45 0.68 2.17 -18.40
CA ILE A 45 1.59 2.59 -17.34
C ILE A 45 1.59 4.11 -17.16
N VAL A 46 1.95 4.56 -15.97
CA VAL A 46 2.14 5.96 -15.60
C VAL A 46 3.46 6.15 -14.86
N ALA A 47 3.91 7.41 -14.74
CA ALA A 47 5.07 7.75 -13.94
C ALA A 47 4.82 7.40 -12.46
N GLY A 48 5.65 6.51 -11.91
CA GLY A 48 5.49 6.00 -10.56
C GLY A 48 5.95 6.96 -9.47
N GLY A 49 6.17 6.44 -8.26
CA GLY A 49 6.70 7.23 -7.15
C GLY A 49 5.75 8.34 -6.67
N GLY A 50 4.45 8.18 -6.90
CA GLY A 50 3.43 9.18 -6.57
C GLY A 50 3.37 10.39 -7.53
N VAL A 51 4.19 10.44 -8.58
CA VAL A 51 4.19 11.53 -9.55
C VAL A 51 2.87 11.59 -10.32
N ALA A 52 2.34 10.43 -10.76
CA ALA A 52 1.07 10.36 -11.46
C ALA A 52 -0.07 11.08 -10.71
N TYR A 53 -0.12 10.94 -9.39
CA TYR A 53 -1.10 11.62 -8.55
C TYR A 53 -0.94 13.14 -8.58
N LEU A 54 0.27 13.65 -8.38
CA LEU A 54 0.54 15.09 -8.48
C LEU A 54 0.17 15.67 -9.85
N ARG A 55 0.31 14.91 -10.94
CA ARG A 55 -0.08 15.36 -12.29
C ARG A 55 -1.60 15.48 -12.47
N THR A 56 -2.41 14.95 -11.55
CA THR A 56 -3.86 15.15 -11.54
C THR A 56 -4.32 16.43 -10.83
N LEU A 57 -3.43 17.10 -10.07
CA LEU A 57 -3.74 18.35 -9.35
C LEU A 57 -4.43 19.42 -10.23
N PRO A 58 -3.97 19.69 -11.48
CA PRO A 58 -4.62 20.68 -12.33
C PRO A 58 -6.09 20.37 -12.65
N ALA A 59 -6.46 19.08 -12.71
CA ALA A 59 -7.85 18.69 -12.91
C ALA A 59 -8.69 19.01 -11.67
N LEU A 60 -8.17 18.77 -10.47
CA LEU A 60 -8.81 19.12 -9.20
C LEU A 60 -8.87 20.63 -8.96
N THR A 61 -7.91 21.40 -9.45
CA THR A 61 -7.91 22.87 -9.32
C THR A 61 -8.98 23.53 -10.19
N LYS A 62 -9.39 22.90 -11.29
CA LYS A 62 -10.49 23.38 -12.14
C LYS A 62 -11.88 23.11 -11.57
N LEU A 63 -11.98 22.27 -10.53
CA LEU A 63 -13.24 21.98 -9.86
C LEU A 63 -13.49 23.08 -8.81
N GLU A 64 -14.29 24.06 -9.19
CA GLU A 64 -14.83 25.10 -8.31
C GLU A 64 -16.26 24.70 -7.94
N LEU A 65 -16.44 24.24 -6.70
CA LEU A 65 -17.71 23.80 -6.15
C LEU A 65 -18.11 24.71 -4.98
N GLY A 66 -19.39 24.66 -4.59
CA GLY A 66 -19.91 25.46 -3.49
C GLY A 66 -19.84 24.74 -2.13
N GLY A 67 -19.66 25.50 -1.05
CA GLY A 67 -19.83 25.01 0.33
C GLY A 67 -18.94 23.80 0.68
N ASP A 68 -19.56 22.77 1.25
CA ASP A 68 -18.86 21.58 1.77
C ASP A 68 -18.20 20.73 0.66
N GLU A 69 -18.70 20.79 -0.57
CA GLU A 69 -18.11 20.06 -1.69
C GLU A 69 -16.69 20.57 -2.00
N GLN A 70 -16.45 21.88 -1.85
CA GLN A 70 -15.13 22.46 -2.03
C GLN A 70 -14.14 21.98 -0.97
N ILE A 71 -14.61 21.75 0.26
CA ILE A 71 -13.81 21.16 1.33
C ILE A 71 -13.41 19.74 0.93
N GLY A 72 -14.35 18.95 0.38
CA GLY A 72 -14.07 17.61 -0.17
C GLY A 72 -12.97 17.63 -1.23
N VAL A 73 -13.04 18.55 -2.19
CA VAL A 73 -11.99 18.73 -3.21
C VAL A 73 -10.63 19.04 -2.57
N ASN A 74 -10.59 19.90 -1.55
CA ASN A 74 -9.35 20.25 -0.85
C ASN A 74 -8.76 19.07 -0.06
N ILE A 75 -9.60 18.21 0.52
CA ILE A 75 -9.17 16.97 1.18
C ILE A 75 -8.49 16.06 0.16
N VAL A 76 -9.10 15.85 -1.01
CA VAL A 76 -8.51 15.01 -2.07
C VAL A 76 -7.19 15.60 -2.57
N LYS A 77 -7.13 16.93 -2.83
CA LYS A 77 -5.89 17.62 -3.23
C LYS A 77 -4.75 17.35 -2.27
N LYS A 78 -5.00 17.42 -0.95
CA LYS A 78 -3.99 17.12 0.06
C LYS A 78 -3.63 15.63 0.08
N ALA A 79 -4.61 14.74 0.02
CA ALA A 79 -4.39 13.30 0.09
C ALA A 79 -3.54 12.76 -1.05
N ILE A 80 -3.69 13.29 -2.27
CA ILE A 80 -2.92 12.83 -3.43
C ILE A 80 -1.43 13.21 -3.39
N GLU A 81 -1.02 14.09 -2.49
CA GLU A 81 0.40 14.45 -2.26
C GLU A 81 1.08 13.51 -1.26
N GLU A 82 0.31 12.83 -0.41
CA GLU A 82 0.84 11.96 0.64
C GLU A 82 1.67 10.76 0.11
N PRO A 83 1.33 10.09 -1.01
CA PRO A 83 2.13 8.96 -1.50
C PRO A 83 3.59 9.31 -1.76
N ILE A 84 3.86 10.40 -2.49
CA ILE A 84 5.24 10.83 -2.77
C ILE A 84 5.93 11.35 -1.50
N LYS A 85 5.18 12.01 -0.60
CA LYS A 85 5.71 12.50 0.67
C LYS A 85 6.17 11.34 1.55
N MET A 86 5.37 10.28 1.67
CA MET A 86 5.72 9.08 2.41
C MET A 86 6.94 8.37 1.83
N ILE A 87 7.02 8.27 0.49
CA ILE A 87 8.19 7.70 -0.18
C ILE A 87 9.46 8.50 0.14
N ALA A 88 9.40 9.82 0.04
CA ALA A 88 10.53 10.70 0.36
C ALA A 88 10.92 10.64 1.84
N CYS A 89 9.96 10.63 2.77
CA CYS A 89 10.21 10.48 4.20
C CYS A 89 10.88 9.14 4.52
N ASN A 90 10.44 8.06 3.90
CA ASN A 90 11.05 6.73 4.07
C ASN A 90 12.49 6.68 3.49
N ALA A 91 12.81 7.55 2.53
CA ALA A 91 14.15 7.73 2.01
C ALA A 91 15.02 8.68 2.87
N GLY A 92 14.47 9.24 3.96
CA GLY A 92 15.19 10.15 4.86
C GLY A 92 15.19 11.62 4.46
N LEU A 93 14.38 12.00 3.47
CA LEU A 93 14.23 13.40 3.03
C LEU A 93 12.99 14.07 3.61
N GLU A 94 12.96 15.40 3.55
CA GLU A 94 11.74 16.15 3.84
C GLU A 94 10.74 16.05 2.68
N GLY A 95 9.68 15.24 2.85
CA GLY A 95 8.72 14.98 1.78
C GLY A 95 7.99 16.23 1.26
N SER A 96 7.76 17.25 2.09
CA SER A 96 7.14 18.51 1.64
C SER A 96 8.01 19.25 0.61
N ILE A 97 9.33 19.31 0.82
CA ILE A 97 10.27 19.90 -0.15
C ILE A 97 10.28 19.10 -1.45
N VAL A 98 10.25 17.76 -1.36
CA VAL A 98 10.23 16.90 -2.55
C VAL A 98 8.96 17.11 -3.36
N VAL A 99 7.80 17.15 -2.71
CA VAL A 99 6.50 17.42 -3.34
C VAL A 99 6.54 18.73 -4.12
N GLU A 100 6.97 19.83 -3.48
CA GLU A 100 6.99 21.15 -4.12
C GLU A 100 7.92 21.18 -5.34
N LYS A 101 9.13 20.63 -5.22
CA LYS A 101 10.06 20.53 -6.36
C LYS A 101 9.49 19.74 -7.53
N VAL A 102 8.76 18.66 -7.26
CA VAL A 102 8.14 17.83 -8.31
C VAL A 102 6.92 18.54 -8.92
N LYS A 103 6.18 19.35 -8.16
CA LYS A 103 5.06 20.16 -8.66
C LYS A 103 5.51 21.26 -9.64
N GLU A 104 6.68 21.86 -9.42
CA GLU A 104 7.25 22.90 -10.32
C GLU A 104 7.55 22.38 -11.72
N LYS A 105 7.75 21.06 -11.87
CA LYS A 105 8.08 20.41 -13.13
C LYS A 105 6.85 19.72 -13.74
N LYS A 106 6.99 19.28 -15.00
CA LYS A 106 5.90 18.71 -15.80
C LYS A 106 6.23 17.31 -16.28
N GLY A 107 5.22 16.62 -16.81
CA GLY A 107 5.37 15.29 -17.38
C GLY A 107 5.79 14.25 -16.35
N SER A 108 6.71 13.36 -16.74
CA SER A 108 7.23 12.24 -15.95
C SER A 108 8.37 12.61 -15.01
N TYR A 109 8.75 13.89 -14.92
CA TYR A 109 9.77 14.33 -13.97
C TYR A 109 9.31 14.07 -12.53
N GLY A 110 10.17 13.44 -11.74
CA GLY A 110 9.88 13.03 -10.37
C GLY A 110 11.11 12.94 -9.50
N PHE A 111 10.92 12.41 -8.30
CA PHE A 111 12.00 12.09 -7.38
C PHE A 111 12.16 10.58 -7.31
N ASN A 112 13.35 10.09 -7.65
CA ASN A 112 13.69 8.68 -7.56
C ASN A 112 14.32 8.38 -6.20
N ALA A 113 13.52 7.85 -5.28
CA ALA A 113 13.97 7.48 -3.94
C ALA A 113 15.03 6.36 -3.89
N ARG A 114 15.26 5.63 -5.00
CA ARG A 114 16.30 4.60 -5.08
C ARG A 114 17.69 5.21 -5.32
N THR A 115 17.77 6.29 -6.09
CA THR A 115 19.03 6.95 -6.47
C THR A 115 19.24 8.29 -5.78
N ASP A 116 18.20 8.81 -5.11
CA ASP A 116 18.18 10.14 -4.48
C ASP A 116 18.31 11.30 -5.49
N GLU A 117 17.86 11.06 -6.73
CA GLU A 117 17.97 12.02 -7.83
C GLU A 117 16.60 12.45 -8.36
N TYR A 118 16.54 13.64 -8.95
CA TYR A 118 15.37 14.10 -9.69
C TYR A 118 15.56 13.89 -11.18
N GLU A 119 14.73 13.03 -11.76
CA GLU A 119 14.89 12.58 -13.13
C GLU A 119 13.54 12.23 -13.77
N ASP A 120 13.59 11.81 -15.03
CA ASP A 120 12.42 11.28 -15.72
C ASP A 120 12.11 9.87 -15.21
N MET A 121 11.01 9.73 -14.48
CA MET A 121 10.67 8.48 -13.80
C MET A 121 10.41 7.32 -14.77
N ILE A 122 9.88 7.61 -15.96
CA ILE A 122 9.62 6.58 -16.97
C ILE A 122 10.94 6.07 -17.54
N SER A 123 11.86 6.98 -17.88
CA SER A 123 13.18 6.65 -18.39
C SER A 123 14.04 5.93 -17.35
N ALA A 124 13.87 6.26 -16.07
CA ALA A 124 14.50 5.58 -14.94
C ALA A 124 13.90 4.21 -14.61
N GLY A 125 12.79 3.84 -15.27
CA GLY A 125 12.08 2.58 -15.05
C GLY A 125 11.22 2.55 -13.77
N VAL A 126 10.96 3.71 -13.15
CA VAL A 126 10.05 3.85 -12.01
C VAL A 126 8.65 4.13 -12.54
N ILE A 127 7.95 3.05 -12.85
CA ILE A 127 6.63 3.06 -13.48
C ILE A 127 5.63 2.30 -12.63
N ASP A 128 4.40 2.78 -12.61
CA ASP A 128 3.27 2.11 -11.97
C ASP A 128 2.21 1.74 -13.01
N PRO A 129 1.53 0.59 -12.90
CA PRO A 129 0.38 0.29 -13.75
C PRO A 129 -0.76 1.28 -13.51
N THR A 130 -1.31 1.88 -14.57
CA THR A 130 -2.41 2.88 -14.47
C THR A 130 -3.57 2.35 -13.62
N LYS A 131 -3.92 1.08 -13.84
CA LYS A 131 -4.98 0.39 -13.10
C LYS A 131 -4.74 0.45 -11.59
N VAL A 132 -3.52 0.16 -11.13
CA VAL A 132 -3.18 0.14 -9.71
C VAL A 132 -3.34 1.53 -9.10
N THR A 133 -2.76 2.55 -9.74
CA THR A 133 -2.84 3.94 -9.29
C THR A 133 -4.30 4.42 -9.18
N ARG A 134 -5.14 4.10 -10.17
CA ARG A 134 -6.56 4.45 -10.19
C ARG A 134 -7.35 3.74 -9.10
N PHE A 135 -7.22 2.41 -9.01
CA PHE A 135 -7.95 1.61 -8.02
C PHE A 135 -7.54 1.96 -6.59
N ALA A 136 -6.26 2.25 -6.34
CA ALA A 136 -5.80 2.67 -5.02
C ALA A 136 -6.52 3.94 -4.55
N LEU A 137 -6.65 4.95 -5.42
CA LEU A 137 -7.36 6.19 -5.09
C LEU A 137 -8.87 5.96 -4.93
N GLN A 138 -9.49 5.18 -5.83
CA GLN A 138 -10.93 4.89 -5.77
C GLN A 138 -11.32 4.12 -4.51
N ASN A 139 -10.55 3.10 -4.14
CA ASN A 139 -10.79 2.30 -2.95
C ASN A 139 -10.55 3.13 -1.68
N ALA A 140 -9.49 3.93 -1.64
CA ALA A 140 -9.23 4.83 -0.52
C ALA A 140 -10.39 5.82 -0.34
N ALA A 141 -10.82 6.49 -1.41
CA ALA A 141 -11.96 7.40 -1.37
C ALA A 141 -13.27 6.70 -0.95
N SER A 142 -13.50 5.48 -1.40
CA SER A 142 -14.68 4.70 -1.03
C SER A 142 -14.73 4.38 0.46
N VAL A 143 -13.63 3.90 1.04
CA VAL A 143 -13.55 3.60 2.48
C VAL A 143 -13.62 4.87 3.31
N SER A 144 -12.89 5.92 2.92
CA SER A 144 -12.94 7.22 3.62
C SER A 144 -14.34 7.84 3.60
N GLY A 145 -15.04 7.77 2.47
CA GLY A 145 -16.41 8.26 2.35
C GLY A 145 -17.36 7.55 3.32
N LEU A 146 -17.29 6.21 3.35
CA LEU A 146 -18.06 5.41 4.31
C LEU A 146 -17.78 5.82 5.75
N LEU A 147 -16.51 5.94 6.13
CA LEU A 147 -16.10 6.31 7.50
C LEU A 147 -16.56 7.72 7.88
N LEU A 148 -16.42 8.71 7.00
CA LEU A 148 -16.84 10.10 7.26
C LEU A 148 -18.35 10.22 7.47
N THR A 149 -19.14 9.38 6.80
CA THR A 149 -20.60 9.34 6.96
C THR A 149 -21.08 8.49 8.13
N THR A 150 -20.19 7.73 8.79
CA THR A 150 -20.56 6.83 9.88
C THR A 150 -20.78 7.62 11.17
N GLN A 151 -22.02 7.67 11.66
CA GLN A 151 -22.39 8.38 12.88
C GLN A 151 -22.38 7.51 14.14
N CYS A 152 -22.48 6.19 13.99
CA CYS A 152 -22.53 5.23 15.10
C CYS A 152 -21.86 3.92 14.69
N MET A 153 -21.17 3.29 15.65
CA MET A 153 -20.56 1.98 15.52
C MET A 153 -20.97 1.13 16.71
N ILE A 154 -21.53 -0.05 16.43
CA ILE A 154 -21.86 -1.06 17.44
C ILE A 154 -20.74 -2.11 17.40
N ALA A 155 -20.13 -2.36 18.55
CA ALA A 155 -19.08 -3.36 18.71
C ALA A 155 -19.43 -4.29 19.86
N ASP A 156 -18.99 -5.54 19.76
CA ASP A 156 -19.09 -6.49 20.85
C ASP A 156 -18.22 -6.05 22.03
N LYS A 157 -18.70 -6.31 23.24
CA LYS A 157 -17.92 -6.04 24.45
C LYS A 157 -16.63 -6.88 24.38
N PRO A 158 -15.44 -6.29 24.60
CA PRO A 158 -14.20 -7.07 24.69
C PRO A 158 -14.36 -8.18 25.72
N GLU A 159 -14.06 -9.41 25.33
CA GLU A 159 -14.03 -10.53 26.28
C GLU A 159 -12.97 -10.24 27.34
N GLU A 160 -13.34 -10.35 28.61
CA GLU A 160 -12.36 -10.38 29.68
C GLU A 160 -11.55 -11.67 29.51
N LYS A 161 -10.35 -11.55 28.93
CA LYS A 161 -9.35 -12.62 28.99
C LYS A 161 -8.99 -12.79 30.46
N GLY A 162 -9.59 -13.80 31.09
CA GLY A 162 -9.34 -14.16 32.47
C GLY A 162 -7.84 -14.21 32.74
N ALA A 163 -7.41 -13.48 33.76
CA ALA A 163 -6.06 -13.61 34.30
C ALA A 163 -5.79 -15.09 34.59
N GLY A 164 -4.84 -15.68 33.86
CA GLY A 164 -4.21 -16.94 34.19
C GLY A 164 -5.13 -18.14 34.27
N ALA A 165 -5.35 -18.80 33.13
CA ALA A 165 -5.24 -20.26 33.14
C ALA A 165 -3.77 -20.61 33.50
N MET A 166 -3.43 -20.54 34.79
CA MET A 166 -2.29 -21.28 35.32
C MET A 166 -2.59 -22.76 35.07
N PRO A 167 -1.75 -23.49 34.31
CA PRO A 167 -1.90 -24.92 34.15
C PRO A 167 -1.87 -25.57 35.53
N GLY A 168 -2.83 -26.45 35.80
CA GLY A 168 -2.94 -27.15 37.08
C GLY A 168 -1.62 -27.78 37.49
N MET A 169 -1.14 -27.42 38.69
CA MET A 169 -0.05 -28.15 39.34
C MET A 169 -0.54 -29.59 39.61
N PRO A 170 0.17 -30.63 39.19
CA PRO A 170 -0.21 -32.02 39.46
C PRO A 170 -0.21 -32.33 40.97
N PRO A 171 -1.07 -33.24 41.44
CA PRO A 171 -1.18 -33.62 42.85
C PRO A 171 0.06 -34.41 43.28
N GLY A 172 0.91 -33.81 44.12
CA GLY A 172 2.19 -34.39 44.51
C GLY A 172 2.45 -34.34 46.01
N GLY A 173 2.14 -35.45 46.69
CA GLY A 173 2.95 -36.01 47.78
C GLY A 173 3.04 -35.20 49.07
N GLY A 174 2.15 -35.50 50.03
CA GLY A 174 2.47 -35.27 51.43
C GLY A 174 3.70 -36.08 51.83
N TYR A 175 4.72 -35.41 52.36
CA TYR A 175 5.76 -36.08 53.13
C TYR A 175 5.60 -35.71 54.62
N PRO A 176 5.39 -36.69 55.50
CA PRO A 176 5.32 -36.47 56.93
C PRO A 176 6.73 -36.24 57.49
N GLY A 177 6.79 -35.39 58.52
CA GLY A 177 8.04 -34.98 59.14
C GLY A 177 8.89 -36.12 59.71
N MET A 178 10.19 -35.87 59.69
CA MET A 178 11.24 -36.43 60.55
C MET A 178 12.36 -35.37 60.42
N GLY A 179 12.79 -34.62 61.43
CA GLY A 179 13.15 -35.08 62.77
C GLY A 179 14.66 -35.29 62.79
N MET A 180 15.38 -34.31 63.36
CA MET A 180 16.85 -34.15 63.52
C MET A 180 17.64 -33.65 62.31
#